data_AF-A0A8H4BC56-F1
#
_entry.id   AF-A0A8H4BC56-F1
#
_cell.length_a   1.000
_cell.length_b   1.000
_cell.length_c   1.000
_cell.angle_alpha   90.00
_cell.angle_beta   90.00
_cell.angle_gamma   90.00
#
_symmetry.space_group_name_H-M   'P 1'
#
loop_
_entity.id
_entity.type
_entity.pdbx_description
1 polymer ?
#
loop_
_entity_poly.entity_id
_entity_poly.type
_entity_poly.pdbx_seq_one_letter_code
_entity_poly.pdbx_strand_id
1 'polypeptide(L)'
;MESKRELPTRHNFLTEAVQSYLESKNATTEPTFDKRTMLTVTSDASSITRFEYHDCPTQEPPSVIEHMPQITVIEPIIGTKKTPKDATSHHDDDIIDDEYYLKRHRRHELDEKKQKNREKERLKHGYYQQKQLVERIKTMDKNLLRSIVSSIRHRTHKNEDMSEEDEERYLEDLHTSLLGEAQEHLDRYETLGIGKSEEEPDQAAAMDQTPTISDEFTQALKTEERLQRQRQIRSFSGRAVFTGAVASTRGSRRSARNVTAFGQLLPPFEIVEFELPEEWLKNKER
;
A
#
# COMPACT_ATOMS: atom_id res chain seq x y z
N MET A 1 -10.52 22.33 39.23
CA MET A 1 -9.30 22.36 38.39
C MET A 1 -9.70 21.88 37.02
N GLU A 2 -9.87 22.81 36.08
CA GLU A 2 -10.27 22.49 34.71
C GLU A 2 -9.06 21.95 33.95
N SER A 3 -9.13 20.68 33.55
CA SER A 3 -8.16 20.07 32.65
C SER A 3 -8.27 20.76 31.29
N LYS A 4 -7.32 21.65 30.99
CA LYS A 4 -7.18 22.23 29.67
C LYS A 4 -6.95 21.10 28.67
N ARG A 5 -7.94 20.85 27.81
CA ARG A 5 -7.81 19.91 26.70
C ARG A 5 -6.79 20.51 25.73
N GLU A 6 -5.59 19.96 25.72
CA GLU A 6 -4.55 20.35 24.78
C GLU A 6 -5.03 20.06 23.36
N LEU A 7 -4.83 21.03 22.46
CA LEU A 7 -5.17 20.88 21.06
C LEU A 7 -4.33 19.77 20.44
N PRO A 8 -4.90 18.93 19.54
CA PRO A 8 -4.15 17.95 18.78
C PRO A 8 -2.95 18.63 18.12
N THR A 9 -1.76 18.09 18.39
CA THR A 9 -0.52 18.65 17.85
C THR A 9 -0.59 18.49 16.33
N ARG A 10 -0.25 19.53 15.58
CA ARG A 10 -0.19 19.42 14.11
C ARG A 10 0.75 18.27 13.76
N HIS A 11 0.19 17.19 13.20
CA HIS A 11 0.91 15.99 12.80
C HIS A 11 1.96 16.39 11.76
N ASN A 12 3.21 16.53 12.19
CA ASN A 12 4.33 16.79 11.29
C ASN A 12 5.14 15.49 11.24
N PHE A 13 5.42 14.99 10.04
CA PHE A 13 6.20 13.76 9.84
C PHE A 13 7.50 13.76 10.65
N LEU A 14 8.12 14.93 10.82
CA LEU A 14 9.34 15.08 11.61
C LEU A 14 9.11 14.86 13.12
N THR A 15 8.01 15.36 13.69
CA THR A 15 7.72 15.16 15.11
C THR A 15 7.41 13.70 15.40
N GLU A 16 6.74 13.01 14.47
CA GLU A 16 6.46 11.58 14.56
C GLU A 16 7.74 10.75 14.45
N ALA A 17 8.67 11.12 13.55
CA ALA A 17 9.96 10.45 13.45
C ALA A 17 10.78 10.59 14.73
N VAL A 18 10.86 11.80 15.29
CA VAL A 18 11.56 12.03 16.58
C VAL A 18 10.86 11.28 17.71
N GLN A 19 9.53 11.29 17.76
CA GLN A 19 8.77 10.57 18.77
C GLN A 19 8.97 9.06 18.66
N SER A 20 8.83 8.47 17.46
CA SER A 20 9.02 7.04 17.21
C SER A 20 10.43 6.60 17.58
N TYR A 21 11.44 7.42 17.28
CA TYR A 21 12.82 7.17 17.69
C TYR A 21 13.00 7.20 19.21
N LEU A 22 12.43 8.19 19.89
CA LEU A 22 12.50 8.28 21.35
C LEU A 22 11.73 7.12 22.01
N GLU A 23 10.60 6.71 21.43
CA GLU A 23 9.84 5.55 21.87
C GLU A 23 10.60 4.25 21.63
N SER A 24 11.26 4.08 20.47
CA SER A 24 12.05 2.88 20.16
C SER A 24 13.27 2.73 21.07
N LYS A 25 13.93 3.84 21.45
CA LYS A 25 15.01 3.82 22.46
C LYS A 25 14.54 3.50 23.87
N ASN A 26 13.29 3.83 24.21
CA ASN A 26 12.71 3.53 25.52
C ASN A 26 12.00 2.18 25.56
N ALA A 27 11.59 1.66 24.41
CA ALA A 27 11.09 0.30 24.26
C ALA A 27 12.28 -0.63 24.46
N THR A 28 12.41 -1.18 25.66
CA THR A 28 13.27 -2.34 25.89
C THR A 28 12.97 -3.35 24.80
N THR A 29 13.92 -3.55 23.90
CA THR A 29 13.97 -4.61 22.87
C THR A 29 14.10 -6.00 23.50
N GLU A 30 13.57 -6.16 24.71
CA GLU A 30 13.32 -7.45 25.29
C GLU A 30 11.98 -7.92 24.73
N PRO A 31 11.94 -9.03 23.98
CA PRO A 31 10.65 -9.63 23.63
C PRO A 31 9.85 -9.84 24.93
N THR A 32 8.72 -9.15 25.05
CA THR A 32 7.85 -9.28 26.22
C THR A 32 7.23 -10.68 26.18
N PHE A 33 7.84 -11.61 26.91
CA PHE A 33 7.32 -12.96 27.07
C PHE A 33 6.11 -12.90 28.01
N ASP A 34 4.91 -13.01 27.45
CA ASP A 34 3.70 -13.17 28.23
C ASP A 34 3.65 -14.59 28.81
N LYS A 35 2.83 -14.82 29.84
CA LYS A 35 2.62 -16.15 30.45
C LYS A 35 2.09 -17.20 29.48
N ARG A 36 1.71 -16.80 28.26
CA ARG A 36 1.24 -17.65 27.15
C ARG A 36 2.29 -17.86 26.05
N THR A 37 3.44 -17.21 26.13
CA THR A 37 4.46 -17.28 25.08
C THR A 37 5.32 -18.54 25.29
N MET A 38 4.99 -19.61 24.56
CA MET A 38 5.85 -20.80 24.48
C MET A 38 7.02 -20.54 23.53
N LEU A 39 8.25 -20.61 24.05
CA LEU A 39 9.47 -20.57 23.25
C LEU A 39 9.99 -21.99 23.06
N THR A 40 9.91 -22.48 21.82
CA THR A 40 10.50 -23.77 21.47
C THR A 40 11.85 -23.51 20.81
N VAL A 41 12.93 -23.60 21.58
CA VAL A 41 14.30 -23.49 21.06
C VAL A 41 14.82 -24.90 20.82
N THR A 42 15.07 -25.25 19.56
CA THR A 42 15.65 -26.54 19.18
C THR A 42 16.80 -26.33 18.21
N SER A 43 18.02 -26.63 18.66
CA SER A 43 19.19 -26.73 17.79
C SER A 43 19.83 -28.12 17.82
N ASP A 44 19.28 -29.07 18.57
CA ASP A 44 19.84 -30.41 18.68
C ASP A 44 18.76 -31.46 18.97
N ALA A 45 18.55 -32.39 18.03
CA ALA A 45 17.53 -33.44 18.13
C ALA A 45 17.83 -34.46 19.26
N SER A 46 19.09 -34.50 19.69
CA SER A 46 19.63 -35.45 20.67
C SER A 46 19.18 -35.17 22.11
N SER A 47 18.74 -33.95 22.42
CA SER A 47 18.38 -33.53 23.78
C SER A 47 16.90 -33.71 24.12
N ILE A 48 16.06 -34.07 23.15
CA ILE A 48 14.60 -34.21 23.32
C ILE A 48 14.22 -35.50 24.07
N THR A 49 15.07 -36.53 24.05
CA THR A 49 14.74 -37.84 24.65
C THR A 49 14.89 -37.89 26.18
N ARG A 50 15.28 -36.79 26.83
CA ARG A 50 15.40 -36.69 28.30
C ARG A 50 14.46 -35.67 28.95
N PHE A 51 13.60 -35.00 28.17
CA PHE A 51 12.58 -34.14 28.75
C PHE A 51 11.40 -34.99 29.22
N GLU A 52 11.36 -35.25 30.52
CA GLU A 52 10.20 -35.83 31.18
C GLU A 52 9.21 -34.69 31.46
N TYR A 53 8.01 -34.79 30.89
CA TYR A 53 6.93 -33.84 31.10
C TYR A 53 6.54 -33.85 32.58
N HIS A 54 6.66 -32.72 33.27
CA HIS A 54 5.98 -32.56 34.56
C HIS A 54 4.53 -32.16 34.30
N ASP A 55 3.61 -33.02 34.74
CA ASP A 55 2.18 -32.81 34.63
C ASP A 55 1.74 -31.53 35.36
N CYS A 56 1.02 -30.67 34.63
CA CYS A 56 0.38 -29.47 35.14
C CYS A 56 -0.81 -29.87 36.03
N PRO A 57 -1.08 -29.20 37.17
CA PRO A 57 -2.16 -29.60 38.07
C PRO A 57 -3.53 -29.48 37.40
N THR A 58 -4.23 -30.61 37.38
CA THR A 58 -5.68 -30.86 37.25
C THR A 58 -6.49 -29.76 36.53
N GLN A 59 -6.54 -29.86 35.20
CA GLN A 59 -7.56 -29.24 34.37
C GLN A 59 -8.97 -29.77 34.73
N GLU A 60 -9.96 -28.87 34.73
CA GLU A 60 -11.38 -29.21 34.63
C GLU A 60 -11.62 -30.19 33.46
N PRO A 61 -12.62 -31.08 33.56
CA PRO A 61 -12.82 -32.15 32.58
C PRO A 61 -12.97 -31.55 31.17
N PRO A 62 -12.11 -31.92 30.21
CA PRO A 62 -12.23 -31.46 28.84
C PRO A 62 -13.53 -31.99 28.26
N SER A 63 -14.36 -31.09 27.74
CA SER A 63 -15.39 -31.47 26.78
C SER A 63 -14.68 -32.13 25.60
N VAL A 64 -14.82 -33.44 25.49
CA VAL A 64 -14.33 -34.23 24.37
C VAL A 64 -15.11 -33.78 23.15
N ILE A 65 -14.61 -32.78 22.45
CA ILE A 65 -14.99 -32.54 21.06
C ILE A 65 -14.28 -33.66 20.30
N GLU A 66 -14.99 -34.77 20.10
CA GLU A 66 -14.59 -35.80 19.14
C GLU A 66 -14.47 -35.14 17.77
N HIS A 67 -13.26 -34.71 17.42
CA HIS A 67 -12.91 -34.43 16.03
C HIS A 67 -12.79 -35.77 15.32
N MET A 68 -13.93 -36.41 15.03
CA MET A 68 -13.98 -37.42 13.99
C MET A 68 -13.73 -36.70 12.66
N PRO A 69 -12.62 -36.99 11.94
CA PRO A 69 -12.44 -36.45 10.61
C PRO A 69 -13.55 -37.00 9.72
N GLN A 70 -14.56 -36.19 9.43
CA GLN A 70 -15.53 -36.48 8.39
C GLN A 70 -14.83 -36.28 7.04
N ILE A 71 -14.13 -37.32 6.59
CA ILE A 71 -13.60 -37.38 5.22
C ILE A 71 -14.80 -37.68 4.33
N THR A 72 -15.47 -36.63 3.87
CA THR A 72 -16.34 -36.74 2.70
C THR A 72 -15.42 -36.85 1.49
N VAL A 73 -15.30 -38.06 0.95
CA VAL A 73 -14.70 -38.25 -0.37
C VAL A 73 -15.58 -37.49 -1.34
N ILE A 74 -15.08 -36.34 -1.80
CA ILE A 74 -15.75 -35.56 -2.83
C ILE A 74 -15.65 -36.38 -4.11
N GLU A 75 -16.69 -37.15 -4.40
CA GLU A 75 -16.82 -37.76 -5.71
C GLU A 75 -16.86 -36.62 -6.74
N PRO A 76 -16.04 -36.68 -7.79
CA PRO A 76 -16.05 -35.65 -8.81
C PRO A 76 -17.47 -35.55 -9.36
N ILE A 77 -18.06 -34.37 -9.23
CA ILE A 77 -19.36 -34.08 -9.83
C ILE A 77 -19.15 -34.13 -11.34
N ILE A 78 -19.37 -35.30 -11.93
CA ILE A 78 -19.51 -35.46 -13.36
C ILE A 78 -20.76 -34.65 -13.70
N GLY A 79 -20.56 -33.43 -14.20
CA GLY A 79 -21.64 -32.57 -14.66
C GLY A 79 -22.41 -33.30 -15.76
N THR A 80 -23.54 -33.91 -15.40
CA THR A 80 -24.44 -34.57 -16.34
C THR A 80 -25.26 -33.51 -17.07
N LYS A 81 -24.60 -32.84 -18.02
CA LYS A 81 -25.26 -32.21 -19.16
C LYS A 81 -24.56 -32.62 -20.45
N LYS A 82 -24.53 -33.93 -20.71
CA LYS A 82 -24.32 -34.46 -22.06
C LYS A 82 -25.67 -34.95 -22.57
N THR A 83 -26.18 -34.30 -23.61
CA THR A 83 -27.25 -34.83 -24.45
C THR A 83 -26.79 -36.16 -25.05
N PRO A 84 -27.66 -37.19 -25.10
CA PRO A 84 -27.24 -38.50 -25.56
C PRO A 84 -27.28 -38.53 -27.08
N LYS A 85 -26.10 -38.43 -27.71
CA LYS A 85 -25.80 -39.00 -29.03
C LYS A 85 -24.28 -38.98 -29.22
N ASP A 86 -23.74 -40.16 -29.50
CA ASP A 86 -22.39 -40.44 -29.99
C ASP A 86 -21.28 -40.59 -28.93
N ALA A 87 -21.40 -41.68 -28.16
CA ALA A 87 -20.30 -42.26 -27.40
C ALA A 87 -19.43 -43.14 -28.32
N THR A 88 -18.50 -42.55 -29.09
CA THR A 88 -17.45 -43.30 -29.83
C THR A 88 -16.27 -42.45 -30.29
N SER A 89 -15.69 -41.63 -29.40
CA SER A 89 -14.35 -40.99 -29.47
C SER A 89 -14.25 -40.11 -28.21
N HIS A 90 -13.15 -39.68 -27.62
CA HIS A 90 -11.71 -39.73 -27.83
C HIS A 90 -11.12 -39.19 -26.50
N HIS A 91 -9.82 -39.34 -26.28
CA HIS A 91 -9.06 -38.83 -25.13
C HIS A 91 -8.98 -37.27 -25.06
N ASP A 92 -9.81 -36.56 -25.82
CA ASP A 92 -9.70 -35.12 -26.12
C ASP A 92 -10.73 -34.23 -25.39
N ASP A 93 -11.71 -34.80 -24.67
CA ASP A 93 -12.76 -34.03 -23.98
C ASP A 93 -12.28 -33.27 -22.72
N ASP A 94 -11.06 -33.55 -22.25
CA ASP A 94 -10.42 -32.88 -21.09
C ASP A 94 -9.38 -31.83 -21.53
N ILE A 95 -9.15 -31.65 -22.84
CA ILE A 95 -8.24 -30.64 -23.35
C ILE A 95 -8.98 -29.29 -23.30
N ILE A 96 -8.75 -28.55 -22.22
CA ILE A 96 -9.20 -27.17 -22.11
C ILE A 96 -8.47 -26.37 -23.19
N ASP A 97 -9.22 -25.89 -24.17
CA ASP A 97 -8.71 -25.02 -25.22
C ASP A 97 -8.04 -23.77 -24.60
N ASP A 98 -6.86 -23.43 -25.11
CA ASP A 98 -6.04 -22.32 -24.62
C ASP A 98 -6.81 -20.99 -24.71
N GLU A 99 -7.64 -20.81 -25.75
CA GLU A 99 -8.46 -19.60 -25.88
C GLU A 99 -9.46 -19.48 -24.73
N TYR A 100 -10.08 -20.60 -24.33
CA TYR A 100 -11.00 -20.64 -23.20
C TYR A 100 -10.29 -20.39 -21.87
N TYR A 101 -9.12 -21.01 -21.66
CA TYR A 101 -8.27 -20.78 -20.48
C TYR A 101 -7.88 -19.31 -20.35
N LEU A 102 -7.32 -18.72 -21.41
CA LEU A 102 -6.94 -17.31 -21.46
C LEU A 102 -8.12 -16.39 -21.20
N LYS A 103 -9.29 -16.65 -21.79
CA LYS A 103 -10.49 -15.83 -21.58
C LYS A 103 -10.97 -15.85 -20.13
N ARG A 104 -10.87 -17.00 -19.46
CA ARG A 104 -11.22 -17.14 -18.03
C ARG A 104 -10.21 -16.44 -17.12
N HIS A 105 -8.92 -16.51 -17.43
CA HIS A 105 -7.87 -15.95 -16.58
C HIS A 105 -7.53 -14.48 -16.83
N ARG A 106 -7.87 -13.93 -17.99
CA ARG A 106 -7.59 -12.54 -18.37
C ARG A 106 -8.06 -11.52 -17.32
N ARG A 107 -9.23 -11.74 -16.70
CA ARG A 107 -9.73 -10.84 -15.65
C ARG A 107 -8.85 -10.89 -14.39
N HIS A 108 -8.53 -12.10 -13.94
CA HIS A 108 -7.69 -12.29 -12.76
C HIS A 108 -6.27 -11.76 -12.97
N GLU A 109 -5.70 -11.99 -14.15
CA GLU A 109 -4.41 -11.45 -14.55
C GLU A 109 -4.40 -9.90 -14.52
N LEU A 110 -5.44 -9.26 -15.05
CA LEU A 110 -5.58 -7.81 -15.00
C LEU A 110 -5.78 -7.27 -13.59
N ASP A 111 -6.55 -7.97 -12.75
CA ASP A 111 -6.78 -7.57 -11.36
C ASP A 111 -5.49 -7.72 -10.54
N GLU A 112 -4.72 -8.80 -10.72
CA GLU A 112 -3.40 -9.00 -10.10
C GLU A 112 -2.41 -7.92 -10.56
N LYS A 113 -2.37 -7.63 -11.87
CA LYS A 113 -1.52 -6.56 -12.43
C LYS A 113 -1.89 -5.20 -11.83
N LYS A 114 -3.18 -4.93 -11.66
CA LYS A 114 -3.66 -3.68 -11.04
C LYS A 114 -3.28 -3.61 -9.56
N GLN A 115 -3.34 -4.72 -8.84
CA GLN A 115 -2.89 -4.78 -7.45
C GLN A 115 -1.38 -4.54 -7.35
N LYS A 116 -0.57 -5.22 -8.18
CA LYS A 116 0.88 -5.00 -8.26
C LYS A 116 1.22 -3.54 -8.56
N ASN A 117 0.49 -2.90 -9.47
CA ASN A 117 0.69 -1.48 -9.78
C ASN A 117 0.38 -0.57 -8.59
N ARG A 118 -0.70 -0.84 -7.83
CA ARG A 118 -1.03 -0.07 -6.62
C ARG A 118 0.05 -0.22 -5.55
N GLU A 119 0.57 -1.42 -5.38
CA GLU A 119 1.66 -1.66 -4.43
C GLU A 119 2.96 -0.98 -4.89
N LYS A 120 3.32 -1.08 -6.18
CA LYS A 120 4.46 -0.36 -6.77
C LYS A 120 4.33 1.15 -6.55
N GLU A 121 3.16 1.73 -6.80
CA GLU A 121 2.90 3.15 -6.57
C GLU A 121 2.98 3.52 -5.09
N ARG A 122 2.36 2.72 -4.20
CA ARG A 122 2.41 2.92 -2.74
C ARG A 122 3.85 2.95 -2.25
N LEU A 123 4.68 2.02 -2.71
CA LEU A 123 6.07 1.95 -2.30
C LEU A 123 6.92 3.08 -2.89
N LYS A 124 6.70 3.48 -4.16
CA LYS A 124 7.34 4.67 -4.74
C LYS A 124 7.01 5.94 -3.98
N HIS A 125 5.74 6.10 -3.58
CA HIS A 125 5.31 7.21 -2.75
C HIS A 125 5.99 7.18 -1.37
N GLY A 126 6.07 6.00 -0.75
CA GLY A 126 6.81 5.80 0.50
C GLY A 126 8.29 6.17 0.39
N TYR A 127 8.97 5.70 -0.67
CA TYR A 127 10.35 6.08 -0.98
C TYR A 127 10.52 7.59 -1.13
N TYR A 128 9.62 8.24 -1.87
CA TYR A 128 9.65 9.69 -2.04
C TYR A 128 9.49 10.44 -0.72
N GLN A 129 8.55 10.02 0.13
CA GLN A 129 8.37 10.61 1.46
C GLN A 129 9.61 10.42 2.35
N GLN A 130 10.21 9.22 2.32
CA GLN A 130 11.43 8.92 3.07
C GLN A 130 12.59 9.79 2.59
N LYS A 131 12.75 9.96 1.28
CA LYS A 131 13.78 10.82 0.69
C LYS A 131 13.62 12.28 1.14
N GLN A 132 12.39 12.79 1.15
CA GLN A 132 12.09 14.13 1.65
C GLN A 132 12.39 14.27 3.14
N LEU A 133 12.12 13.23 3.94
CA LEU A 133 12.44 13.21 5.36
C LEU A 133 13.96 13.25 5.59
N VAL A 134 14.74 12.46 4.85
CA VAL A 134 16.21 12.46 4.92
C VAL A 134 16.77 13.84 4.60
N GLU A 135 16.34 14.45 3.50
CA GLU A 135 16.76 15.81 3.14
C GLU A 135 16.39 16.83 4.22
N ARG A 136 15.17 16.72 4.78
CA ARG A 136 14.72 17.60 5.84
C ARG A 136 15.52 17.46 7.13
N ILE A 137 15.86 16.24 7.54
CA ILE A 137 16.70 15.98 8.73
C ILE A 137 18.11 16.50 8.48
N LYS A 138 18.65 16.29 7.27
CA LYS A 138 19.99 16.76 6.89
C LYS A 138 20.13 18.28 6.99
N THR A 139 19.10 19.03 6.59
CA THR A 139 19.07 20.50 6.70
C THR A 139 18.39 21.00 7.97
N MET A 140 18.14 20.14 8.96
CA MET A 140 17.42 20.52 10.17
C MET A 140 18.30 21.32 11.13
N ASP A 141 17.79 22.47 11.59
CA ASP A 141 18.45 23.26 12.62
C ASP A 141 18.37 22.59 14.00
N LYS A 142 19.48 22.64 14.75
CA LYS A 142 19.56 22.10 16.13
C LYS A 142 18.51 22.73 17.06
N ASN A 143 18.22 24.03 16.90
CA ASN A 143 17.21 24.73 17.70
C ASN A 143 15.79 24.18 17.48
N LEU A 144 15.46 23.79 16.24
CA LEU A 144 14.18 23.17 15.94
C LEU A 144 14.08 21.79 16.58
N LEU A 145 15.17 21.00 16.50
CA LEU A 145 15.23 19.69 17.15
C LEU A 145 15.09 19.84 18.67
N ARG A 146 15.79 20.79 19.29
CA ARG A 146 15.64 21.11 20.72
C ARG A 146 14.19 21.43 21.07
N SER A 147 13.54 22.30 20.31
CA SER A 147 12.12 22.66 20.53
C SER A 147 11.18 21.44 20.45
N ILE A 148 11.38 20.56 19.46
CA ILE A 148 10.59 19.33 19.30
C ILE A 148 10.83 18.39 20.49
N VAL A 149 12.10 18.15 20.84
CA VAL A 149 12.47 17.25 21.94
C VAL A 149 11.96 17.77 23.27
N SER A 150 12.09 19.07 23.57
CA SER A 150 11.49 19.68 24.76
C SER A 150 9.98 19.46 24.77
N SER A 151 9.28 19.72 23.66
CA SER A 151 7.82 19.52 23.59
C SER A 151 7.40 18.06 23.81
N ILE A 152 8.17 17.08 23.35
CA ILE A 152 7.90 15.65 23.55
C ILE A 152 8.24 15.24 24.98
N ARG A 153 9.40 15.65 25.51
CA ARG A 153 9.86 15.33 26.87
C ARG A 153 8.92 15.86 27.94
N HIS A 154 8.36 17.05 27.75
CA HIS A 154 7.37 17.61 28.67
C HIS A 154 6.10 16.75 28.77
N ARG A 155 5.78 15.95 27.74
CA ARG A 155 4.68 14.97 27.78
C ARG A 155 5.06 13.67 28.47
N THR A 156 6.34 13.30 28.45
CA THR A 156 6.83 12.02 28.97
C THR A 156 7.43 12.11 30.37
N HIS A 157 7.45 13.29 31.01
CA HIS A 157 7.95 13.54 32.39
C HIS A 157 9.30 12.86 32.72
N LYS A 158 10.22 12.80 31.76
CA LYS A 158 11.53 12.16 31.93
C LYS A 158 12.65 13.20 31.69
N ASN A 159 13.40 13.47 32.76
CA ASN A 159 14.68 14.19 32.81
C ASN A 159 14.61 15.72 32.72
N GLU A 160 14.58 16.38 33.88
CA GLU A 160 14.72 17.85 34.03
C GLU A 160 16.15 18.29 34.42
N ASP A 161 17.05 17.36 34.78
CA ASP A 161 18.38 17.67 35.35
C ASP A 161 19.56 17.39 34.41
N MET A 162 19.44 17.73 33.12
CA MET A 162 20.57 17.64 32.17
C MET A 162 21.29 18.99 32.09
N SER A 163 22.63 18.99 32.20
CA SER A 163 23.45 20.18 31.92
C SER A 163 23.26 20.63 30.47
N GLU A 164 23.39 21.93 30.18
CA GLU A 164 23.27 22.47 28.81
C GLU A 164 24.25 21.80 27.84
N GLU A 165 25.48 21.52 28.29
CA GLU A 165 26.49 20.82 27.49
C GLU A 165 26.11 19.36 27.20
N ASP A 166 25.49 18.67 28.17
CA ASP A 166 25.03 17.29 28.00
C ASP A 166 23.80 17.23 27.10
N GLU A 167 22.94 18.25 27.15
CA GLU A 167 21.80 18.37 26.26
C GLU A 167 22.24 18.63 24.81
N GLU A 168 23.25 19.47 24.59
CA GLU A 168 23.79 19.73 23.26
C GLU A 168 24.42 18.46 22.66
N ARG A 169 25.23 17.73 23.43
CA ARG A 169 25.78 16.42 23.02
C ARG A 169 24.66 15.43 22.67
N TYR A 170 23.65 15.33 23.53
CA TYR A 170 22.51 14.44 23.30
C TYR A 170 21.74 14.78 22.03
N LEU A 171 21.56 16.07 21.72
CA LEU A 171 20.86 16.52 20.52
C LEU A 171 21.66 16.22 19.25
N GLU A 172 22.98 16.31 19.30
CA GLU A 172 23.86 15.90 18.20
C GLU A 172 23.82 14.38 17.95
N ASP A 173 23.90 13.58 19.01
CA ASP A 173 23.76 12.12 18.93
C ASP A 173 22.37 11.73 18.41
N LEU A 174 21.32 12.44 18.84
CA LEU A 174 19.96 12.23 18.36
C LEU A 174 19.84 12.58 16.87
N HIS A 175 20.41 13.71 16.45
CA HIS A 175 20.38 14.14 15.05
C HIS A 175 21.08 13.13 14.13
N THR A 176 22.31 12.76 14.50
CA THR A 176 23.12 11.79 13.73
C THR A 176 22.47 10.43 13.66
N SER A 177 21.91 9.95 14.77
CA SER A 177 21.22 8.65 14.78
C SER A 177 19.90 8.67 14.02
N LEU A 178 19.11 9.75 14.11
CA LEU A 178 17.87 9.90 13.36
C LEU A 178 18.15 9.96 11.85
N LEU A 179 19.22 10.65 11.46
CA LEU A 179 19.67 10.71 10.07
C LEU A 179 20.11 9.32 9.59
N GLY A 180 20.88 8.58 10.41
CA GLY A 180 21.33 7.23 10.09
C GLY A 180 20.18 6.26 9.88
N GLU A 181 19.20 6.24 10.79
CA GLU A 181 18.00 5.39 10.65
C GLU A 181 17.17 5.78 9.42
N ALA A 182 17.00 7.08 9.17
CA ALA A 182 16.27 7.55 8.00
C ALA A 182 16.95 7.16 6.68
N GLN A 183 18.29 7.18 6.64
CA GLN A 183 19.09 6.70 5.51
C GLN A 183 18.97 5.19 5.35
N GLU A 184 19.06 4.41 6.42
CA GLU A 184 18.89 2.96 6.37
C GLU A 184 17.52 2.57 5.79
N HIS A 185 16.45 3.27 6.20
CA HIS A 185 15.13 3.06 5.61
C HIS A 185 15.09 3.38 4.12
N LEU A 186 15.79 4.43 3.68
CA LEU A 186 15.91 4.77 2.27
C LEU A 186 16.65 3.65 1.50
N ASP A 187 17.76 3.16 2.04
CA ASP A 187 18.56 2.07 1.46
C ASP A 187 17.76 0.76 1.34
N ARG A 188 16.88 0.47 2.31
CA ARG A 188 15.96 -0.68 2.22
C ARG A 188 15.01 -0.55 1.03
N TYR A 189 14.48 0.65 0.76
CA TYR A 189 13.66 0.87 -0.45
C TYR A 189 14.48 0.75 -1.74
N GLU A 190 15.76 1.13 -1.73
CA GLU A 190 16.64 0.98 -2.88
C GLU A 190 17.00 -0.48 -3.14
N THR A 191 17.21 -1.26 -2.08
CA THR A 191 17.41 -2.72 -2.14
C THR A 191 16.18 -3.44 -2.72
N LEU A 192 14.98 -2.94 -2.42
CA LEU A 192 13.72 -3.40 -3.04
C LEU A 192 13.57 -2.97 -4.51
N GLY A 193 14.57 -2.28 -5.09
CA GLY A 193 14.59 -1.88 -6.49
C GLY A 193 13.67 -0.70 -6.83
N ILE A 194 13.28 0.10 -5.85
CA ILE A 194 12.27 1.17 -6.04
C ILE A 194 12.90 2.49 -6.46
N GLY A 195 14.16 2.72 -6.06
CA GLY A 195 14.94 3.91 -6.39
C GLY A 195 15.81 3.78 -7.65
N LYS A 196 16.02 2.56 -8.15
CA LYS A 196 16.69 2.34 -9.44
C LYS A 196 15.70 2.67 -10.54
N SER A 197 15.82 3.84 -11.15
CA SER A 197 15.12 4.13 -12.39
C SER A 197 15.43 2.99 -13.37
N GLU A 198 14.40 2.44 -14.00
CA GLU A 198 14.52 1.45 -15.10
C GLU A 198 15.26 2.05 -16.34
N GLU A 199 15.95 3.19 -16.20
CA GLU A 199 16.62 3.94 -17.27
C GLU A 199 18.10 3.57 -17.47
N GLU A 200 18.71 2.78 -16.58
CA GLU A 200 20.01 2.15 -16.82
C GLU A 200 19.84 0.64 -16.72
N PRO A 201 19.32 -0.04 -17.77
CA PRO A 201 19.67 -1.44 -17.93
C PRO A 201 21.19 -1.47 -18.07
N ASP A 202 21.87 -2.08 -17.10
CA ASP A 202 23.28 -2.44 -17.18
C ASP A 202 23.55 -3.16 -18.52
N GLN A 203 23.93 -2.39 -19.55
CA GLN A 203 24.36 -2.89 -20.87
C GLN A 203 25.66 -3.71 -20.79
N ALA A 204 26.25 -3.84 -19.61
CA ALA A 204 27.50 -4.56 -19.39
C ALA A 204 27.31 -6.07 -19.10
N ALA A 205 26.10 -6.55 -18.76
CA ALA A 205 25.92 -7.93 -18.27
C ALA A 205 25.15 -8.88 -19.20
N ALA A 206 24.68 -8.42 -20.36
CA ALA A 206 23.90 -9.23 -21.31
C ALA A 206 24.47 -9.27 -22.73
N MET A 207 25.82 -9.23 -22.87
CA MET A 207 26.49 -9.68 -24.09
C MET A 207 26.71 -11.19 -24.04
N ASP A 208 25.65 -11.98 -24.19
CA ASP A 208 25.71 -13.15 -25.07
C ASP A 208 24.30 -13.74 -25.26
N GLN A 209 23.90 -13.86 -26.53
CA GLN A 209 22.74 -14.62 -27.01
C GLN A 209 21.34 -14.02 -26.77
N THR A 210 21.04 -12.90 -27.43
CA THR A 210 19.69 -12.73 -27.99
C THR A 210 19.75 -12.94 -29.51
N PRO A 211 18.84 -13.72 -30.11
CA PRO A 211 18.75 -13.81 -31.56
C PRO A 211 18.42 -12.40 -32.07
N THR A 212 19.15 -11.94 -33.08
CA THR A 212 18.91 -10.69 -33.80
C THR A 212 17.46 -10.62 -34.27
N ILE A 213 16.60 -10.04 -33.43
CA ILE A 213 15.26 -9.60 -33.80
C ILE A 213 15.50 -8.44 -34.76
N SER A 214 15.24 -8.67 -36.05
CA SER A 214 15.47 -7.73 -37.14
C SER A 214 14.99 -6.33 -36.77
N ASP A 215 15.79 -5.30 -37.06
CA ASP A 215 15.42 -3.89 -36.90
C ASP A 215 14.09 -3.52 -37.57
N GLU A 216 13.66 -4.31 -38.55
CA GLU A 216 12.37 -4.21 -39.21
C GLU A 216 11.19 -4.48 -38.26
N PHE A 217 11.33 -5.42 -37.33
CA PHE A 217 10.29 -5.78 -36.35
C PHE A 217 10.13 -4.69 -35.29
N THR A 218 11.23 -4.13 -34.79
CA THR A 218 11.18 -3.01 -33.83
C THR A 218 10.66 -1.73 -34.50
N GLN A 219 10.96 -1.50 -35.77
CA GLN A 219 10.33 -0.44 -36.55
C GLN A 219 8.84 -0.68 -36.76
N ALA A 220 8.43 -1.89 -37.14
CA ALA A 220 7.02 -2.26 -37.30
C ALA A 220 6.23 -2.01 -36.01
N LEU A 221 6.75 -2.42 -34.85
CA LEU A 221 6.13 -2.21 -33.54
C LEU A 221 5.94 -0.72 -33.22
N LYS A 222 6.96 0.11 -33.50
CA LYS A 222 6.87 1.57 -33.31
C LYS A 222 5.85 2.21 -34.26
N THR A 223 5.76 1.74 -35.50
CA THR A 223 4.76 2.24 -36.46
C THR A 223 3.33 1.86 -36.05
N GLU A 224 3.14 0.64 -35.53
CA GLU A 224 1.84 0.17 -35.07
C GLU A 224 1.38 0.88 -33.79
N GLU A 225 2.30 1.14 -32.84
CA GLU A 225 2.00 1.95 -31.66
C GLU A 225 1.55 3.37 -32.05
N ARG A 226 2.21 3.98 -33.04
CA ARG A 226 1.83 5.30 -33.56
C ARG A 226 0.45 5.28 -34.21
N LEU A 227 0.13 4.24 -34.98
CA LEU A 227 -1.19 4.06 -35.58
C LEU A 227 -2.28 3.81 -34.53
N GLN A 228 -2.01 3.05 -33.48
CA GLN A 228 -2.96 2.86 -32.37
C GLN A 228 -3.26 4.18 -31.65
N ARG A 229 -2.23 4.99 -31.32
CA ARG A 229 -2.45 6.32 -30.72
C ARG A 229 -3.29 7.22 -31.63
N GLN A 230 -3.04 7.18 -32.94
CA GLN A 230 -3.82 7.97 -33.90
C GLN A 230 -5.28 7.51 -34.00
N ARG A 231 -5.55 6.20 -33.93
CA ARG A 231 -6.93 5.64 -33.89
C ARG A 231 -7.67 6.05 -32.61
N GLN A 232 -7.00 6.03 -31.46
CA GLN A 232 -7.60 6.45 -30.19
C GLN A 232 -8.01 7.93 -30.20
N ILE A 233 -7.19 8.80 -30.79
CA ILE A 233 -7.53 10.24 -30.91
C ILE A 233 -8.73 10.44 -31.85
N ARG A 234 -8.85 9.64 -32.91
CA ARG A 234 -9.96 9.76 -33.89
C ARG A 234 -11.30 9.26 -33.34
N SER A 235 -11.30 8.34 -32.37
CA SER A 235 -12.54 7.86 -31.71
C SER A 235 -13.19 8.89 -30.77
N PHE A 236 -12.51 9.98 -30.41
CA PHE A 236 -13.09 11.03 -29.56
C PHE A 236 -13.68 12.22 -30.34
N SER A 237 -13.39 12.36 -31.63
CA SER A 237 -13.84 13.52 -32.43
C SER A 237 -14.99 13.21 -33.40
N GLY A 238 -15.54 11.99 -33.39
CA GLY A 238 -16.40 11.47 -34.46
C GLY A 238 -17.90 11.39 -34.19
N ARG A 239 -18.46 12.07 -33.17
CA ARG A 239 -19.91 12.07 -32.94
C ARG A 239 -20.43 13.38 -32.35
N ALA A 240 -20.30 14.46 -33.13
CA ALA A 240 -20.98 15.72 -32.90
C ALA A 240 -21.72 16.13 -34.18
N VAL A 241 -22.76 15.37 -34.53
CA VAL A 241 -23.81 15.83 -35.43
C VAL A 241 -25.12 15.46 -34.75
N PHE A 242 -26.00 16.46 -34.60
CA PHE A 242 -27.34 16.40 -34.02
C PHE A 242 -27.43 16.71 -32.52
N THR A 243 -27.24 17.98 -32.14
CA THR A 243 -28.32 18.95 -31.82
C THR A 243 -27.67 20.30 -31.50
N GLY A 244 -28.23 21.38 -32.04
CA GLY A 244 -27.73 22.73 -31.81
C GLY A 244 -28.04 23.20 -30.40
N ALA A 245 -27.01 23.55 -29.62
CA ALA A 245 -27.14 24.49 -28.51
C ALA A 245 -25.74 24.97 -28.06
N VAL A 246 -25.51 26.26 -28.31
CA VAL A 246 -24.74 27.26 -27.56
C VAL A 246 -23.39 26.86 -26.95
N ALA A 247 -22.34 27.48 -27.50
CA ALA A 247 -21.03 27.57 -26.87
C ALA A 247 -21.10 28.39 -25.58
N SER A 248 -20.66 27.80 -24.45
CA SER A 248 -19.94 28.56 -23.44
C SER A 248 -18.97 27.66 -22.65
N THR A 249 -17.74 28.12 -22.70
CA THR A 249 -16.54 27.84 -21.91
C THR A 249 -16.64 27.15 -20.54
N ARG A 250 -15.54 26.42 -20.24
CA ARG A 250 -15.04 25.91 -18.94
C ARG A 250 -15.57 24.56 -18.42
N GLY A 251 -14.96 23.49 -18.93
CA GLY A 251 -14.09 22.63 -18.10
C GLY A 251 -14.65 21.95 -16.85
N SER A 252 -15.95 21.71 -16.73
CA SER A 252 -16.52 21.01 -15.59
C SER A 252 -16.83 19.56 -15.96
N ARG A 253 -16.00 18.63 -15.48
CA ARG A 253 -16.27 17.18 -15.45
C ARG A 253 -17.43 16.87 -14.49
N ARG A 254 -18.60 17.46 -14.70
CA ARG A 254 -19.79 17.14 -13.92
C ARG A 254 -20.34 15.83 -14.45
N SER A 255 -20.03 14.76 -13.74
CA SER A 255 -20.68 13.47 -13.89
C SER A 255 -22.18 13.68 -13.67
N ALA A 256 -22.98 13.71 -14.74
CA ALA A 256 -24.43 13.60 -14.67
C ALA A 256 -24.80 12.19 -14.20
N ARG A 257 -24.63 11.93 -12.90
CA ARG A 257 -25.13 10.72 -12.26
C ARG A 257 -26.57 11.01 -11.88
N ASN A 258 -27.48 10.20 -12.41
CA ASN A 258 -28.88 10.21 -11.99
C ASN A 258 -28.95 10.01 -10.48
N VAL A 259 -29.45 11.02 -9.76
CA VAL A 259 -29.54 10.98 -8.29
C VAL A 259 -30.81 10.21 -7.93
N THR A 260 -30.64 9.09 -7.24
CA THR A 260 -31.74 8.31 -6.68
C THR A 260 -31.85 8.54 -5.18
N ALA A 261 -33.06 8.75 -4.68
CA ALA A 261 -33.37 8.76 -3.25
C ALA A 261 -34.45 7.70 -2.97
N PHE A 262 -34.28 6.90 -1.91
CA PHE A 262 -35.18 5.78 -1.57
C PHE A 262 -35.44 4.78 -2.71
N GLY A 263 -34.44 4.57 -3.58
CA GLY A 263 -34.55 3.67 -4.72
C GLY A 263 -35.38 4.21 -5.89
N GLN A 264 -35.88 5.45 -5.82
CA GLN A 264 -36.57 6.12 -6.92
C GLN A 264 -35.69 7.24 -7.50
N LEU A 265 -35.77 7.41 -8.83
CA LEU A 265 -35.11 8.50 -9.53
C LEU A 265 -35.77 9.82 -9.14
N LEU A 266 -34.99 10.78 -8.66
CA LEU A 266 -35.50 12.11 -8.39
C LEU A 266 -35.83 12.81 -9.71
N PRO A 267 -36.92 13.60 -9.77
CA PRO A 267 -37.19 14.46 -10.90
C PRO A 267 -36.00 15.39 -11.17
N PRO A 268 -35.76 15.77 -12.44
CA PRO A 268 -34.73 16.74 -12.75
C PRO A 268 -35.05 18.05 -12.04
N PHE A 269 -34.17 18.48 -11.15
CA PHE A 269 -34.23 19.79 -10.52
C PHE A 269 -33.08 20.65 -11.05
N GLU A 270 -33.35 21.94 -11.20
CA GLU A 270 -32.34 22.91 -11.59
C GLU A 270 -31.34 23.08 -10.45
N ILE A 271 -30.05 22.97 -10.76
CA ILE A 271 -28.99 23.18 -9.76
C ILE A 271 -28.93 24.68 -9.51
N VAL A 272 -29.63 25.14 -8.49
CA VAL A 272 -29.49 26.50 -7.98
C VAL A 272 -28.19 26.56 -7.18
N GLU A 273 -27.21 27.34 -7.66
CA GLU A 273 -26.00 27.61 -6.88
C GLU A 273 -26.41 28.39 -5.63
N PHE A 274 -26.05 27.87 -4.47
CA PHE A 274 -26.43 28.47 -3.19
C PHE A 274 -25.59 29.74 -3.00
N GLU A 275 -26.20 30.90 -3.22
CA GLU A 275 -25.57 32.18 -2.90
C GLU A 275 -25.60 32.38 -1.38
N LEU A 276 -24.44 32.66 -0.79
CA LEU A 276 -24.36 33.00 0.62
C LEU A 276 -25.05 34.35 0.85
N PRO A 277 -25.90 34.48 1.88
CA PRO A 277 -26.53 35.75 2.23
C PRO A 277 -25.48 36.87 2.39
N GLU A 278 -25.74 38.01 1.75
CA GLU A 278 -24.79 39.14 1.67
C GLU A 278 -24.35 39.67 3.05
N GLU A 279 -25.16 39.47 4.08
CA GLU A 279 -24.85 39.85 5.46
C GLU A 279 -23.58 39.19 6.00
N TRP A 280 -23.25 37.99 5.51
CA TRP A 280 -22.07 37.24 5.97
C TRP A 280 -20.77 37.71 5.31
N LEU A 281 -20.86 38.41 4.18
CA LEU A 281 -19.70 38.96 3.47
C LEU A 281 -19.20 40.27 4.11
N LYS A 282 -20.10 41.05 4.76
CA LYS A 282 -19.76 42.36 5.34
C LYS A 282 -18.90 42.29 6.61
N ASN A 283 -18.81 41.14 7.29
CA ASN A 283 -18.04 41.00 8.52
C ASN A 283 -16.54 40.74 8.30
N LYS A 284 -16.05 40.78 7.05
CA LYS A 284 -14.66 40.45 6.71
C LYS A 284 -13.74 41.66 6.55
N GLU A 285 -14.27 42.89 6.67
CA GLU A 285 -13.51 44.14 6.51
C GLU A 285 -13.31 44.92 7.83
N ARG A 286 -13.35 44.24 8.98
CA ARG A 286 -12.94 44.83 10.27
C ARG A 286 -11.76 44.09 10.88
#